data_AF-A0A8C5SFB6-F1
#
_entry.id   AF-A0A8C5SFB6-F1
#
_cell.length_a   1.000
_cell.length_b   1.000
_cell.length_c   1.000
_cell.angle_alpha   90.00
_cell.angle_beta   90.00
_cell.angle_gamma   90.00
#
_symmetry.space_group_name_H-M   'P 1'
#
loop_
_entity.id
_entity.type
_entity.pdbx_description
1 polymer ?
#
loop_
_entity_poly.entity_id
_entity_poly.type
_entity_poly.pdbx_seq_one_letter_code
_entity_poly.pdbx_strand_id
1 'polypeptide(L)'
;MLKRESDCCSGCTWVEAAHWARLLQAKRFPFTFLGTWMGSTRSVSNLILGVFPGVYNPKLANGHDWLPRPETCWKSLTADGQSGLIEPFAKAGMCEVASNMTVKKYRFGKDQEKGDGDDRPRELVVLIPEVLDPRYGMYVWPCAVVLAQYIWFHRRLLFGKRILEIGAGVSLPGIVAAKCGAEVILSDNADFSECLDNCRRSCQMNNLSGIRVIGLTWGHVSPCLLSLAPVDFILGADVLFEPEDFEDVVSTVHYLTERNTHAQFWTTYQVRSANWSIEGLLYKWEMESTHVPLQSFEATKEQLAGSSLPGMHTIQMMVISRKKK
;
A
#
# COMPACT_ATOMS: atom_id res chain seq x y z
N MET A 1 34.19 0.86 27.61
CA MET A 1 33.77 0.19 26.35
C MET A 1 32.38 -0.38 26.59
N LEU A 2 31.33 0.42 26.40
CA LEU A 2 29.92 0.01 26.44
C LEU A 2 29.12 0.97 25.54
N LYS A 3 28.07 0.41 24.97
CA LYS A 3 27.34 0.77 23.73
C LYS A 3 26.79 2.21 23.70
N ARG A 4 26.85 2.83 22.51
CA ARG A 4 25.95 3.92 22.12
C ARG A 4 24.69 3.27 21.56
N GLU A 5 23.56 3.49 22.22
CA GLU A 5 22.24 3.36 21.61
C GLU A 5 22.05 4.55 20.68
N SER A 6 21.70 4.26 19.44
CA SER A 6 21.39 5.25 18.41
C SER A 6 19.95 5.72 18.60
N ASP A 7 19.81 7.04 18.76
CA ASP A 7 18.56 7.78 18.87
C ASP A 7 17.53 7.39 17.81
N CYS A 8 16.34 7.03 18.27
CA CYS A 8 15.17 6.81 17.44
C CYS A 8 14.51 8.17 17.17
N CYS A 9 14.32 8.50 15.88
CA CYS A 9 13.73 9.74 15.38
C CYS A 9 12.46 10.19 16.13
N SER A 10 12.61 11.20 16.99
CA SER A 10 11.51 12.02 17.50
C SER A 10 11.23 13.14 16.50
N GLY A 11 10.14 13.03 15.73
CA GLY A 11 9.85 14.04 14.70
C GLY A 11 8.52 13.93 13.96
N CYS A 12 7.45 13.44 14.58
CA CYS A 12 6.09 13.71 14.11
C CYS A 12 5.32 14.37 15.25
N THR A 13 4.93 15.63 15.06
CA THR A 13 4.15 16.34 16.07
C THR A 13 2.69 15.88 15.97
N TRP A 14 2.06 15.59 17.12
CA TRP A 14 0.64 15.23 17.23
C TRP A 14 -0.31 16.20 16.49
N VAL A 15 0.14 17.44 16.27
CA VAL A 15 -0.56 18.49 15.53
C VAL A 15 -0.79 18.11 14.07
N GLU A 16 0.20 17.52 13.41
CA GLU A 16 0.11 17.17 11.99
C GLU A 16 -0.90 16.02 11.78
N ALA A 17 -0.88 15.02 12.66
CA ALA A 17 -1.85 13.93 12.67
C ALA A 17 -3.29 14.42 12.88
N ALA A 18 -3.50 15.34 13.83
CA ALA A 18 -4.81 15.92 14.13
C ALA A 18 -5.33 16.80 12.98
N HIS A 19 -4.45 17.56 12.32
CA HIS A 19 -4.80 18.34 11.14
C HIS A 19 -5.28 17.45 10.00
N TRP A 20 -4.57 16.34 9.76
CA TRP A 20 -4.92 15.39 8.71
C TRP A 20 -6.21 14.63 8.97
N ALA A 21 -6.43 14.17 10.20
CA ALA A 21 -7.70 13.57 10.59
C ALA A 21 -8.88 14.53 10.36
N ARG A 22 -8.69 15.84 10.64
CA ARG A 22 -9.72 16.86 10.38
C ARG A 22 -9.93 17.14 8.90
N LEU A 23 -8.87 17.20 8.09
CA LEU A 23 -8.98 17.36 6.65
C LEU A 23 -9.68 16.18 5.98
N LEU A 24 -9.32 14.95 6.37
CA LEU A 24 -9.99 13.74 5.91
C LEU A 24 -11.48 13.77 6.31
N GLN A 25 -11.81 14.14 7.54
CA GLN A 25 -13.21 14.30 7.97
C GLN A 25 -13.94 15.38 7.16
N ALA A 26 -13.36 16.58 7.03
CA ALA A 26 -13.97 17.69 6.28
C ALA A 26 -14.18 17.35 4.81
N LYS A 27 -13.24 16.63 4.19
CA LYS A 27 -13.37 16.17 2.80
C LYS A 27 -14.26 14.95 2.67
N ARG A 28 -14.39 14.05 3.64
CA ARG A 28 -15.32 12.90 3.57
C ARG A 28 -16.80 13.33 3.62
N PHE A 29 -17.09 14.52 4.14
CA PHE A 29 -18.43 15.13 4.13
C PHE A 29 -18.60 16.25 3.09
N PRO A 30 -18.85 15.95 1.79
CA PRO A 30 -19.45 16.90 0.89
C PRO A 30 -20.58 16.22 0.10
N PHE A 31 -21.61 15.75 0.78
CA PHE A 31 -22.90 15.42 0.17
C PHE A 31 -24.01 15.68 1.19
N THR A 32 -24.29 16.97 1.45
CA THR A 32 -25.67 17.33 1.75
C THR A 32 -26.45 17.16 0.46
N PHE A 33 -27.20 16.07 0.37
CA PHE A 33 -28.24 15.89 -0.64
C PHE A 33 -29.12 17.15 -0.63
N LEU A 34 -29.10 17.95 -1.70
CA LEU A 34 -30.17 18.91 -1.97
C LEU A 34 -31.39 18.10 -2.42
N GLY A 35 -32.00 17.39 -1.47
CA GLY A 35 -33.32 16.82 -1.61
C GLY A 35 -34.31 17.94 -1.34
N THR A 36 -35.05 18.33 -2.37
CA THR A 36 -36.20 19.23 -2.31
C THR A 36 -37.21 18.68 -1.29
N TRP A 37 -37.20 19.20 -0.07
CA TRP A 37 -38.24 18.95 0.92
C TRP A 37 -39.17 20.16 0.93
N MET A 38 -40.30 20.04 0.24
CA MET A 38 -41.45 20.89 0.49
C MET A 38 -42.07 20.47 1.83
N GLY A 39 -42.08 21.41 2.78
CA GLY A 39 -43.12 21.55 3.77
C GLY A 39 -43.14 20.54 4.92
N SER A 40 -42.64 20.94 6.08
CA SER A 40 -43.53 21.30 7.19
C SER A 40 -42.72 21.92 8.33
N THR A 41 -43.34 22.90 8.95
CA THR A 41 -42.79 23.84 9.92
C THR A 41 -42.49 23.19 11.28
N ARG A 42 -41.36 23.56 11.91
CA ARG A 42 -41.32 24.14 13.28
C ARG A 42 -39.89 24.41 13.77
N SER A 43 -39.67 25.70 14.04
CA SER A 43 -38.93 26.32 15.14
C SER A 43 -37.49 25.89 15.47
N VAL A 44 -36.58 26.76 15.05
CA VAL A 44 -35.35 27.27 15.66
C VAL A 44 -35.23 27.06 17.19
N SER A 45 -34.07 26.60 17.69
CA SER A 45 -33.13 27.36 18.57
C SER A 45 -32.16 26.47 19.38
N ASN A 46 -30.87 26.87 19.38
CA ASN A 46 -29.86 26.70 20.45
C ASN A 46 -29.27 25.28 20.68
N LEU A 47 -27.98 25.05 20.99
CA LEU A 47 -26.93 25.88 21.57
C LEU A 47 -25.56 25.17 21.36
N ILE A 48 -24.49 25.93 21.15
CA ILE A 48 -23.11 25.50 21.46
C ILE A 48 -22.88 25.76 22.96
N LEU A 49 -22.37 24.77 23.70
CA LEU A 49 -21.39 24.86 24.80
C LEU A 49 -21.47 23.59 25.66
N GLY A 50 -20.30 23.03 26.00
CA GLY A 50 -20.17 21.76 26.70
C GLY A 50 -20.55 21.80 28.18
N VAL A 51 -20.36 20.65 28.84
CA VAL A 51 -19.99 20.44 30.26
C VAL A 51 -20.26 18.96 30.59
N PHE A 52 -19.24 18.26 31.11
CA PHE A 52 -19.39 17.02 31.88
C PHE A 52 -20.27 17.27 33.11
N PRO A 53 -21.15 16.34 33.49
CA PRO A 53 -20.83 15.61 34.71
C PRO A 53 -21.28 14.15 34.68
N GLY A 54 -20.50 13.29 35.35
CA GLY A 54 -20.98 11.99 35.78
C GLY A 54 -21.93 12.13 36.96
N VAL A 55 -23.02 11.36 36.97
CA VAL A 55 -23.67 10.87 38.19
C VAL A 55 -24.21 9.46 37.93
N TYR A 56 -23.70 8.57 38.76
CA TYR A 56 -24.14 7.24 39.18
C TYR A 56 -25.67 7.04 39.26
N ASN A 57 -26.19 5.89 38.82
CA ASN A 57 -27.16 5.10 39.62
C ASN A 57 -27.20 3.61 39.17
N PRO A 58 -27.41 2.63 40.08
CA PRO A 58 -27.01 1.23 39.93
C PRO A 58 -28.19 0.23 39.81
N LYS A 59 -27.81 -1.06 39.66
CA LYS A 59 -28.61 -2.31 39.75
C LYS A 59 -29.41 -2.60 38.46
N LEU A 60 -29.33 -3.77 37.81
CA LEU A 60 -29.23 -5.18 38.23
C LEU A 60 -28.42 -5.93 37.12
N ALA A 61 -27.32 -6.64 37.42
CA ALA A 61 -27.23 -8.00 37.98
C ALA A 61 -27.57 -9.13 36.97
N ASN A 62 -26.52 -9.91 36.64
CA ASN A 62 -26.43 -11.30 36.11
C ASN A 62 -25.53 -11.33 34.85
N GLY A 63 -24.21 -11.55 34.99
CA GLY A 63 -23.57 -12.89 34.99
C GLY A 63 -23.35 -13.32 33.53
N HIS A 64 -22.15 -13.45 32.96
CA HIS A 64 -20.99 -14.24 33.38
C HIS A 64 -19.74 -13.83 32.56
N ASP A 65 -18.57 -14.12 33.14
CA ASP A 65 -17.26 -14.40 32.51
C ASP A 65 -16.41 -13.25 31.90
N TRP A 66 -15.62 -12.68 32.81
CA TRP A 66 -14.28 -12.15 32.56
C TRP A 66 -13.26 -13.28 32.60
N LEU A 67 -12.24 -13.27 31.71
CA LEU A 67 -10.82 -13.60 31.97
C LEU A 67 -9.97 -13.39 30.68
N PRO A 68 -8.62 -13.23 30.75
CA PRO A 68 -7.97 -11.96 30.42
C PRO A 68 -6.84 -12.03 29.36
N ARG A 69 -6.27 -10.86 29.06
CA ARG A 69 -5.02 -10.66 28.27
C ARG A 69 -3.82 -11.36 28.95
N PRO A 70 -2.87 -11.93 28.20
CA PRO A 70 -1.64 -12.47 28.80
C PRO A 70 -0.49 -11.45 28.73
N GLU A 71 -0.07 -10.95 29.90
CA GLU A 71 1.32 -10.52 30.13
C GLU A 71 1.88 -11.24 31.37
N THR A 72 3.16 -11.60 31.27
CA THR A 72 4.10 -12.04 32.31
C THR A 72 4.04 -13.48 32.85
N CYS A 73 5.02 -14.27 32.38
CA CYS A 73 6.07 -14.92 33.17
C CYS A 73 5.68 -15.65 34.46
N TRP A 74 5.61 -16.99 34.39
CA TRP A 74 5.81 -17.85 35.57
C TRP A 74 7.05 -18.72 35.42
N LYS A 75 7.95 -18.60 36.40
CA LYS A 75 8.87 -19.67 36.80
C LYS A 75 8.05 -20.72 37.55
N SER A 76 8.16 -21.98 37.17
CA SER A 76 7.80 -23.11 38.04
C SER A 76 9.03 -23.99 38.25
N LEU A 77 9.40 -24.15 39.52
CA LEU A 77 10.24 -25.22 40.01
C LEU A 77 9.36 -26.48 40.08
N THR A 78 9.73 -27.55 39.37
CA THR A 78 9.17 -28.88 39.61
C THR A 78 10.11 -29.66 40.51
N ALA A 79 9.59 -30.12 41.65
CA ALA A 79 10.15 -31.21 42.40
C ALA A 79 9.90 -32.49 41.60
N ASP A 80 10.98 -33.06 41.08
CA ASP A 80 11.24 -34.48 40.79
C ASP A 80 12.19 -34.56 39.59
N GLY A 81 13.45 -34.87 39.91
CA GLY A 81 14.54 -34.94 38.96
C GLY A 81 14.42 -36.19 38.10
N GLN A 82 13.88 -36.04 36.88
CA GLN A 82 14.18 -36.91 35.74
C GLN A 82 14.27 -36.08 34.46
N SER A 83 15.44 -36.14 33.82
CA SER A 83 15.78 -35.45 32.59
C SER A 83 15.11 -36.11 31.38
N GLY A 84 14.13 -35.43 30.78
CA GLY A 84 13.57 -35.76 29.46
C GLY A 84 13.60 -34.51 28.58
N LEU A 85 14.18 -34.64 27.38
CA LEU A 85 14.21 -33.59 26.36
C LEU A 85 12.78 -33.31 25.89
N ILE A 86 12.27 -32.11 26.18
CA ILE A 86 11.02 -31.60 25.62
C ILE A 86 11.40 -30.69 24.45
N GLU A 87 11.23 -31.16 23.22
CA GLU A 87 11.31 -30.32 22.03
C GLU A 87 10.15 -29.31 22.03
N PRO A 88 10.37 -28.04 21.62
CA PRO A 88 9.27 -27.08 21.55
C PRO A 88 8.34 -27.43 20.39
N PHE A 89 7.05 -27.58 20.70
CA PHE A 89 5.93 -27.51 19.76
C PHE A 89 5.93 -26.14 19.06
N ALA A 90 6.68 -26.02 17.97
CA ALA A 90 6.65 -24.90 17.04
C ALA A 90 6.77 -25.42 15.61
N LYS A 91 5.77 -26.20 15.17
CA LYS A 91 5.69 -26.69 13.79
C LYS A 91 4.27 -27.08 13.39
N ALA A 92 3.34 -26.12 13.39
CA ALA A 92 2.00 -26.35 12.86
C ALA A 92 1.42 -25.20 12.00
N GLY A 93 2.18 -24.13 11.74
CA GLY A 93 1.71 -23.01 10.91
C GLY A 93 2.57 -22.67 9.68
N MET A 94 3.80 -23.16 9.60
CA MET A 94 4.74 -22.78 8.52
C MET A 94 4.85 -23.81 7.38
N CYS A 95 4.30 -25.02 7.56
CA CYS A 95 4.55 -26.14 6.65
C CYS A 95 3.56 -26.24 5.48
N GLU A 96 2.42 -25.55 5.55
CA GLU A 96 1.35 -25.70 4.55
C GLU A 96 1.44 -24.69 3.40
N VAL A 97 2.02 -23.50 3.62
CA VAL A 97 2.18 -22.45 2.59
C VAL A 97 3.21 -22.83 1.51
N ALA A 98 4.11 -23.76 1.82
CA ALA A 98 5.18 -24.16 0.88
C ALA A 98 4.67 -25.05 -0.28
N SER A 99 3.51 -25.69 -0.18
CA SER A 99 3.09 -26.73 -1.14
C SER A 99 2.44 -26.17 -2.42
N ASN A 100 2.03 -24.90 -2.45
CA ASN A 100 1.34 -24.28 -3.61
C ASN A 100 2.00 -22.99 -4.12
N MET A 101 3.26 -22.74 -3.75
CA MET A 101 4.01 -21.56 -4.19
C MET A 101 4.76 -21.86 -5.49
N THR A 102 4.52 -21.05 -6.52
CA THR A 102 5.24 -21.09 -7.80
C THR A 102 6.09 -19.84 -7.95
N VAL A 103 7.19 -19.93 -8.68
CA VAL A 103 8.05 -18.77 -8.98
C VAL A 103 7.89 -18.44 -10.44
N LYS A 104 7.40 -17.24 -10.74
CA LYS A 104 7.34 -16.72 -12.11
C LYS A 104 8.51 -15.79 -12.39
N LYS A 105 8.97 -15.80 -13.64
CA LYS A 105 10.08 -14.99 -14.13
C LYS A 105 9.54 -13.95 -15.09
N TYR A 106 9.83 -12.68 -14.81
CA TYR A 106 9.51 -11.53 -15.63
C TYR A 106 10.80 -10.95 -16.22
N ARG A 107 10.81 -10.66 -17.52
CA ARG A 107 11.97 -10.19 -18.27
C ARG A 107 11.64 -8.90 -19.01
N PHE A 108 12.37 -7.83 -18.73
CA PHE A 108 12.23 -6.52 -19.37
C PHE A 108 13.51 -6.18 -20.16
N GLY A 109 13.37 -5.63 -21.37
CA GLY A 109 14.50 -5.37 -22.29
C GLY A 109 14.33 -6.08 -23.63
N LYS A 110 15.12 -5.69 -24.64
CA LYS A 110 15.15 -6.33 -25.97
C LYS A 110 16.41 -7.16 -26.13
N ASP A 111 16.31 -8.26 -26.88
CA ASP A 111 17.46 -9.10 -27.25
C ASP A 111 18.46 -8.41 -28.22
N GLN A 112 18.11 -7.25 -28.80
CA GLN A 112 18.86 -6.61 -29.89
C GLN A 112 18.80 -5.08 -29.81
N GLU A 113 19.66 -4.44 -29.02
CA GLU A 113 20.02 -3.02 -29.20
C GLU A 113 21.54 -2.86 -29.32
N LYS A 114 21.98 -2.29 -30.46
CA LYS A 114 23.37 -1.87 -30.68
C LYS A 114 23.70 -0.72 -29.75
N GLY A 115 24.90 -0.78 -29.17
CA GLY A 115 25.27 0.01 -28.00
C GLY A 115 25.25 1.52 -28.21
N ASP A 116 24.39 2.17 -27.45
CA ASP A 116 24.64 3.52 -26.94
C ASP A 116 25.44 3.34 -25.64
N GLY A 117 26.48 4.14 -25.40
CA GLY A 117 27.53 3.94 -24.38
C GLY A 117 27.10 4.05 -22.91
N ASP A 118 25.94 3.50 -22.56
CA ASP A 118 25.30 3.48 -21.24
C ASP A 118 25.66 2.17 -20.50
N ASP A 119 26.28 2.29 -19.31
CA ASP A 119 26.75 1.17 -18.47
C ASP A 119 25.60 0.47 -17.69
N ARG A 120 24.35 0.90 -17.90
CA ARG A 120 23.17 0.35 -17.22
C ARG A 120 22.68 -0.98 -17.84
N PRO A 121 21.96 -1.82 -17.06
CA PRO A 121 21.45 -3.09 -17.55
C PRO A 121 20.55 -2.90 -18.77
N ARG A 122 20.86 -3.60 -19.88
CA ARG A 122 20.01 -3.65 -21.09
C ARG A 122 18.81 -4.56 -20.93
N GLU A 123 18.89 -5.43 -19.94
CA GLU A 123 17.89 -6.40 -19.60
C GLU A 123 17.74 -6.46 -18.09
N LEU A 124 16.51 -6.72 -17.65
CA LEU A 124 16.15 -6.90 -16.27
C LEU A 124 15.34 -8.17 -16.11
N VAL A 125 15.77 -9.03 -15.20
CA VAL A 125 15.02 -10.21 -14.79
C VAL A 125 14.52 -10.02 -13.36
N VAL A 126 13.24 -10.29 -13.14
CA VAL A 126 12.59 -10.28 -11.84
C VAL A 126 11.95 -11.64 -11.56
N LEU A 127 12.16 -12.17 -10.36
CA LEU A 127 11.57 -13.43 -9.90
C LEU A 127 10.48 -13.12 -8.88
N ILE A 128 9.26 -13.59 -9.10
CA ILE A 128 8.12 -13.34 -8.20
C ILE A 128 7.58 -14.65 -7.66
N PRO A 129 7.57 -14.85 -6.33
CA PRO A 129 6.82 -15.93 -5.69
C PRO A 129 5.32 -15.62 -5.74
N GLU A 130 4.56 -16.54 -6.32
CA GLU A 130 3.11 -16.47 -6.42
C GLU A 130 2.49 -17.67 -5.73
N VAL A 131 1.46 -17.42 -4.94
CA VAL A 131 0.64 -18.45 -4.31
C VAL A 131 -0.76 -18.34 -4.89
N LEU A 132 -1.29 -19.45 -5.42
CA LEU A 132 -2.68 -19.50 -5.83
C LEU A 132 -3.55 -19.51 -4.56
N ASP A 133 -4.06 -18.33 -4.19
CA ASP A 133 -4.84 -18.07 -2.99
C ASP A 133 -6.07 -17.24 -3.39
N PRO A 134 -7.27 -17.49 -2.82
CA PRO A 134 -8.44 -16.66 -3.08
C PRO A 134 -8.28 -15.22 -2.57
N ARG A 135 -7.31 -14.95 -1.69
CA ARG A 135 -7.01 -13.60 -1.20
C ARG A 135 -6.25 -12.79 -2.26
N TYR A 136 -6.65 -11.54 -2.41
CA TYR A 136 -5.97 -10.57 -3.27
C TYR A 136 -4.51 -10.38 -2.83
N GLY A 137 -3.63 -10.07 -3.79
CA GLY A 137 -2.23 -9.71 -3.51
C GLY A 137 -1.22 -10.88 -3.48
N MET A 138 -1.65 -12.12 -3.70
CA MET A 138 -0.76 -13.30 -3.65
C MET A 138 -0.21 -13.76 -5.02
N TYR A 139 -0.65 -13.13 -6.11
CA TYR A 139 -0.16 -13.36 -7.48
C TYR A 139 -0.09 -12.05 -8.28
N VAL A 140 0.60 -12.08 -9.42
CA VAL A 140 0.76 -10.90 -10.29
C VAL A 140 -0.51 -10.64 -11.10
N TRP A 141 -1.08 -9.45 -10.96
CA TRP A 141 -2.16 -8.95 -11.82
C TRP A 141 -1.62 -8.35 -13.13
N PRO A 142 -2.38 -8.40 -14.25
CA PRO A 142 -1.95 -7.82 -15.52
C PRO A 142 -1.50 -6.35 -15.42
N CYS A 143 -2.21 -5.55 -14.62
CA CYS A 143 -1.86 -4.16 -14.32
C CYS A 143 -0.45 -4.01 -13.74
N ALA A 144 -0.01 -4.90 -12.85
CA ALA A 144 1.33 -4.86 -12.28
C ALA A 144 2.41 -5.08 -13.34
N VAL A 145 2.15 -5.91 -14.35
CA VAL A 145 3.08 -6.11 -15.48
C VAL A 145 3.16 -4.84 -16.34
N VAL A 146 2.02 -4.20 -16.60
CA VAL A 146 1.96 -2.93 -17.37
C VAL A 146 2.68 -1.81 -16.62
N LEU A 147 2.46 -1.66 -15.31
CA LEU A 147 3.14 -0.65 -14.51
C LEU A 147 4.64 -0.93 -14.44
N ALA A 148 5.05 -2.18 -14.26
CA ALA A 148 6.45 -2.58 -14.27
C ALA A 148 7.13 -2.28 -15.62
N GLN A 149 6.43 -2.48 -16.74
CA GLN A 149 6.93 -2.08 -18.05
C GLN A 149 7.10 -0.55 -18.14
N TYR A 150 6.15 0.23 -17.64
CA TYR A 150 6.25 1.70 -17.61
C TYR A 150 7.47 2.18 -16.81
N ILE A 151 7.69 1.57 -15.63
CA ILE A 151 8.85 1.82 -14.76
C ILE A 151 10.15 1.48 -15.49
N TRP A 152 10.22 0.31 -16.14
CA TRP A 152 11.40 -0.10 -16.91
C TRP A 152 11.69 0.84 -18.08
N PHE A 153 10.66 1.25 -18.81
CA PHE A 153 10.79 2.20 -19.92
C PHE A 153 11.37 3.54 -19.44
N HIS A 154 10.91 4.02 -18.28
CA HIS A 154 11.33 5.28 -17.66
C HIS A 154 12.46 5.11 -16.63
N ARG A 155 13.17 3.98 -16.62
CA ARG A 155 14.18 3.63 -15.59
C ARG A 155 15.23 4.70 -15.32
N ARG A 156 15.56 5.52 -16.32
CA ARG A 156 16.52 6.63 -16.20
C ARG A 156 16.07 7.71 -15.20
N LEU A 157 14.77 7.86 -15.00
CA LEU A 157 14.19 8.84 -14.07
C LEU A 157 14.22 8.36 -12.61
N LEU A 158 14.46 7.07 -12.36
CA LEU A 158 14.26 6.45 -11.05
C LEU A 158 15.51 6.40 -10.18
N PHE A 159 16.70 6.57 -10.76
CA PHE A 159 17.95 6.45 -10.02
C PHE A 159 18.02 7.48 -8.89
N GLY A 160 18.20 7.01 -7.66
CA GLY A 160 18.25 7.84 -6.45
C GLY A 160 16.91 8.48 -6.07
N LYS A 161 15.80 8.08 -6.69
CA LYS A 161 14.46 8.56 -6.35
C LYS A 161 13.83 7.74 -5.25
N ARG A 162 13.09 8.41 -4.37
CA ARG A 162 12.34 7.74 -3.29
C ARG A 162 10.97 7.33 -3.79
N ILE A 163 10.64 6.06 -3.64
CA ILE A 163 9.44 5.47 -4.20
C ILE A 163 8.68 4.71 -3.12
N LEU A 164 7.38 4.95 -3.04
CA LEU A 164 6.45 4.15 -2.24
C LEU A 164 5.51 3.39 -3.17
N GLU A 165 5.47 2.07 -3.06
CA GLU A 165 4.41 1.26 -3.66
C GLU A 165 3.31 1.02 -2.64
N ILE A 166 2.07 1.41 -2.98
CA ILE A 166 0.86 1.12 -2.20
C ILE A 166 0.12 -0.07 -2.83
N GLY A 167 -0.38 -1.00 -2.00
CA GLY A 167 -0.99 -2.24 -2.49
C GLY A 167 0.00 -3.09 -3.27
N ALA A 168 1.21 -3.28 -2.73
CA ALA A 168 2.30 -3.93 -3.44
C ALA A 168 2.00 -5.41 -3.79
N GLY A 169 1.22 -6.12 -2.97
CA GLY A 169 0.94 -7.55 -3.12
C GLY A 169 2.22 -8.38 -3.23
N VAL A 170 2.53 -8.83 -4.45
CA VAL A 170 3.75 -9.58 -4.78
C VAL A 170 4.94 -8.71 -5.23
N SER A 171 4.75 -7.39 -5.28
CA SER A 171 5.76 -6.32 -5.44
C SER A 171 6.48 -6.23 -6.79
N LEU A 172 5.91 -6.76 -7.88
CA LEU A 172 6.59 -6.71 -9.19
C LEU A 172 7.03 -5.28 -9.59
N PRO A 173 6.17 -4.23 -9.55
CA PRO A 173 6.56 -2.86 -9.89
C PRO A 173 7.66 -2.31 -8.97
N GLY A 174 7.52 -2.44 -7.65
CA GLY A 174 8.51 -1.95 -6.69
C GLY A 174 9.87 -2.65 -6.81
N ILE A 175 9.89 -3.96 -7.11
CA ILE A 175 11.13 -4.70 -7.36
C ILE A 175 11.81 -4.22 -8.64
N VAL A 176 11.06 -3.95 -9.71
CA VAL A 176 11.61 -3.35 -10.93
C VAL A 176 12.20 -1.97 -10.62
N ALA A 177 11.48 -1.13 -9.88
CA ALA A 177 11.95 0.20 -9.50
C ALA A 177 13.25 0.15 -8.68
N ALA A 178 13.33 -0.76 -7.70
CA ALA A 178 14.52 -0.95 -6.87
C ALA A 178 15.73 -1.39 -7.71
N LYS A 179 15.55 -2.32 -8.65
CA LYS A 179 16.63 -2.75 -9.56
C LYS A 179 17.03 -1.67 -10.57
N CYS A 180 16.17 -0.67 -10.81
CA CYS A 180 16.50 0.54 -11.57
C CYS A 180 17.26 1.60 -10.73
N GLY A 181 17.58 1.31 -9.47
CA GLY A 181 18.37 2.18 -8.59
C GLY A 181 17.53 3.16 -7.75
N ALA A 182 16.23 2.93 -7.60
CA ALA A 182 15.39 3.71 -6.70
C ALA A 182 15.51 3.27 -5.24
N GLU A 183 15.24 4.19 -4.32
CA GLU A 183 15.04 3.90 -2.90
C GLU A 183 13.57 3.53 -2.66
N VAL A 184 13.28 2.24 -2.59
CA VAL A 184 11.90 1.72 -2.56
C VAL A 184 11.44 1.38 -1.14
N ILE A 185 10.21 1.78 -0.83
CA ILE A 185 9.41 1.28 0.28
C ILE A 185 8.21 0.54 -0.32
N LEU A 186 7.99 -0.69 0.11
CA LEU A 186 6.82 -1.49 -0.26
C LEU A 186 5.79 -1.39 0.86
N SER A 187 4.52 -1.28 0.49
CA SER A 187 3.44 -1.26 1.47
C SER A 187 2.20 -2.00 0.98
N ASP A 188 1.52 -2.62 1.93
CA ASP A 188 0.24 -3.28 1.72
C ASP A 188 -0.62 -3.12 2.98
N ASN A 189 -1.86 -3.61 2.95
CA ASN A 189 -2.79 -3.48 4.06
C ASN A 189 -2.17 -4.06 5.35
N ALA A 190 -2.17 -3.25 6.43
CA ALA A 190 -1.55 -3.60 7.69
C ALA A 190 -2.17 -4.86 8.34
N ASP A 191 -3.43 -5.16 8.02
CA ASP A 191 -4.16 -6.30 8.56
C ASP A 191 -3.87 -7.61 7.79
N PHE A 192 -3.18 -7.54 6.63
CA PHE A 192 -2.87 -8.69 5.78
C PHE A 192 -1.37 -9.00 5.80
N SER A 193 -0.93 -9.65 6.89
CA SER A 193 0.48 -9.97 7.13
C SER A 193 1.14 -10.80 6.02
N GLU A 194 0.36 -11.64 5.35
CA GLU A 194 0.81 -12.54 4.30
C GLU A 194 1.24 -11.79 3.04
N CYS A 195 0.56 -10.69 2.68
CA CYS A 195 0.98 -9.81 1.59
C CYS A 195 2.32 -9.15 1.92
N LEU A 196 2.50 -8.69 3.17
CA LEU A 196 3.77 -8.10 3.63
C LEU A 196 4.90 -9.14 3.62
N ASP A 197 4.62 -10.37 4.05
CA ASP A 197 5.58 -11.47 3.99
C ASP A 197 5.93 -11.84 2.54
N ASN A 198 4.96 -11.79 1.62
CA ASN A 198 5.22 -12.03 0.22
C ASN A 198 6.07 -10.93 -0.41
N CYS A 199 5.84 -9.66 -0.06
CA CYS A 199 6.73 -8.55 -0.43
C CYS A 199 8.18 -8.83 -0.01
N ARG A 200 8.38 -9.25 1.25
CA ARG A 200 9.72 -9.60 1.78
C ARG A 200 10.34 -10.76 1.00
N ARG A 201 9.56 -11.79 0.67
CA ARG A 201 10.01 -12.93 -0.12
C ARG A 201 10.42 -12.49 -1.53
N SER A 202 9.62 -11.65 -2.20
CA SER A 202 9.95 -11.06 -3.50
C SER A 202 11.27 -10.29 -3.47
N CYS A 203 11.51 -9.50 -2.42
CA CYS A 203 12.81 -8.82 -2.24
C CYS A 203 13.97 -9.82 -2.13
N GLN A 204 13.83 -10.83 -1.28
CA GLN A 204 14.85 -11.87 -1.05
C GLN A 204 15.19 -12.63 -2.34
N MET A 205 14.18 -13.07 -3.11
CA MET A 205 14.38 -13.79 -4.38
C MET A 205 15.10 -12.97 -5.45
N ASN A 206 15.09 -11.64 -5.30
CA ASN A 206 15.73 -10.71 -6.21
C ASN A 206 17.06 -10.15 -5.69
N ASN A 207 17.58 -10.69 -4.59
CA ASN A 207 18.80 -10.22 -3.92
C ASN A 207 18.76 -8.74 -3.53
N LEU A 208 17.57 -8.23 -3.21
CA LEU A 208 17.37 -6.86 -2.77
C LEU A 208 17.38 -6.83 -1.24
N SER A 209 18.40 -6.19 -0.68
CA SER A 209 18.52 -5.94 0.76
C SER A 209 18.19 -4.48 1.09
N GLY A 210 17.71 -4.22 2.30
CA GLY A 210 17.43 -2.85 2.76
C GLY A 210 16.10 -2.25 2.28
N ILE A 211 15.31 -2.95 1.47
CA ILE A 211 13.95 -2.51 1.13
C ILE A 211 13.05 -2.63 2.37
N ARG A 212 12.43 -1.52 2.75
CA ARG A 212 11.48 -1.48 3.86
C ARG A 212 10.12 -1.97 3.38
N VAL A 213 9.51 -2.87 4.14
CA VAL A 213 8.13 -3.33 3.95
C VAL A 213 7.31 -2.89 5.15
N ILE A 214 6.26 -2.09 4.92
CA ILE A 214 5.43 -1.50 5.96
C ILE A 214 3.95 -1.80 5.77
N GLY A 215 3.19 -1.87 6.86
CA GLY A 215 1.73 -1.87 6.81
C GLY A 215 1.19 -0.46 6.57
N LEU A 216 0.41 -0.30 5.51
CA LEU A 216 -0.26 0.94 5.11
C LEU A 216 -1.65 0.59 4.56
N THR A 217 -2.66 0.74 5.42
CA THR A 217 -4.08 0.67 5.01
C THR A 217 -4.49 2.03 4.43
N TRP A 218 -5.12 2.02 3.26
CA TRP A 218 -5.55 3.25 2.58
C TRP A 218 -6.60 4.00 3.41
N GLY A 219 -6.62 5.33 3.30
CA GLY A 219 -7.54 6.20 4.04
C GLY A 219 -7.22 6.33 5.53
N HIS A 220 -6.30 5.53 6.07
CA HIS A 220 -5.93 5.53 7.47
C HIS A 220 -4.66 6.35 7.73
N VAL A 221 -4.73 7.27 8.70
CA VAL A 221 -3.55 8.00 9.19
C VAL A 221 -2.82 7.15 10.22
N SER A 222 -1.91 6.29 9.76
CA SER A 222 -1.09 5.45 10.62
C SER A 222 0.21 6.15 11.06
N PRO A 223 0.81 5.79 12.21
CA PRO A 223 2.14 6.28 12.59
C PRO A 223 3.20 6.00 11.52
N CYS A 224 3.10 4.85 10.84
CA CYS A 224 3.97 4.50 9.73
C CYS A 224 3.87 5.55 8.61
N LEU A 225 2.66 5.86 8.14
CA LEU A 225 2.42 6.89 7.12
C LEU A 225 2.95 8.26 7.53
N LEU A 226 2.68 8.68 8.77
CA LEU A 226 3.15 9.95 9.32
C LEU A 226 4.68 10.04 9.37
N SER A 227 5.37 8.93 9.63
CA SER A 227 6.83 8.86 9.71
C SER A 227 7.54 8.77 8.36
N LEU A 228 6.80 8.61 7.25
CA LEU A 228 7.41 8.48 5.93
C LEU A 228 8.08 9.80 5.50
N ALA A 229 9.33 9.68 5.06
CA ALA A 229 10.00 10.75 4.35
C ALA A 229 9.25 11.09 3.05
N PRO A 230 9.33 12.33 2.54
CA PRO A 230 8.71 12.68 1.27
C PRO A 230 9.17 11.74 0.15
N VAL A 231 8.26 11.34 -0.75
CA VAL A 231 8.56 10.46 -1.88
C VAL A 231 8.50 11.24 -3.19
N ASP A 232 9.26 10.81 -4.19
CA ASP A 232 9.25 11.37 -5.54
C ASP A 232 8.17 10.69 -6.40
N PHE A 233 8.01 9.37 -6.25
CA PHE A 233 6.99 8.60 -6.96
C PHE A 233 6.19 7.73 -6.01
N ILE A 234 4.90 7.62 -6.30
CA ILE A 234 3.99 6.68 -5.67
C ILE A 234 3.59 5.69 -6.76
N LEU A 235 3.63 4.39 -6.48
CA LEU A 235 3.24 3.33 -7.41
C LEU A 235 1.98 2.65 -6.90
N GLY A 236 1.06 2.31 -7.80
CA GLY A 236 -0.14 1.53 -7.47
C GLY A 236 -0.59 0.71 -8.67
N ALA A 237 -0.47 -0.61 -8.58
CA ALA A 237 -0.94 -1.50 -9.63
C ALA A 237 -2.31 -2.06 -9.27
N ASP A 238 -3.34 -1.67 -10.03
CA ASP A 238 -4.72 -2.14 -9.87
C ASP A 238 -5.34 -1.85 -8.49
N VAL A 239 -4.89 -0.79 -7.81
CA VAL A 239 -5.40 -0.39 -6.49
C VAL A 239 -6.80 0.24 -6.55
N LEU A 240 -7.28 0.56 -7.75
CA LEU A 240 -8.61 1.12 -8.00
C LEU A 240 -9.58 0.03 -8.47
N PHE A 241 -9.70 -1.08 -7.75
CA PHE A 241 -10.49 -2.24 -8.17
C PHE A 241 -11.87 -2.31 -7.49
N GLU A 242 -11.96 -1.94 -6.21
CA GLU A 242 -13.21 -1.86 -5.45
C GLU A 242 -13.63 -0.38 -5.26
N PRO A 243 -14.81 0.05 -5.74
CA PRO A 243 -15.25 1.45 -5.69
C PRO A 243 -15.27 2.07 -4.29
N GLU A 244 -15.52 1.25 -3.27
CA GLU A 244 -15.53 1.63 -1.87
C GLU A 244 -14.16 2.16 -1.42
N ASP A 245 -13.08 1.66 -2.01
CA ASP A 245 -11.70 2.01 -1.67
C ASP A 245 -11.16 3.21 -2.46
N PHE A 246 -11.87 3.66 -3.52
CA PHE A 246 -11.33 4.68 -4.43
C PHE A 246 -10.98 5.99 -3.72
N GLU A 247 -11.84 6.46 -2.81
CA GLU A 247 -11.56 7.67 -2.05
C GLU A 247 -10.42 7.47 -1.06
N ASP A 248 -10.33 6.29 -0.44
CA ASP A 248 -9.27 5.96 0.51
C ASP A 248 -7.90 5.90 -0.19
N VAL A 249 -7.84 5.39 -1.43
CA VAL A 249 -6.64 5.47 -2.29
C VAL A 249 -6.30 6.92 -2.63
N VAL A 250 -7.25 7.69 -3.19
CA VAL A 250 -7.01 9.07 -3.64
C VAL A 250 -6.59 9.97 -2.48
N SER A 251 -7.22 9.84 -1.31
CA SER A 251 -6.87 10.62 -0.12
C SER A 251 -5.48 10.28 0.44
N THR A 252 -5.09 9.00 0.41
CA THR A 252 -3.73 8.55 0.77
C THR A 252 -2.69 9.15 -0.17
N VAL A 253 -2.95 9.10 -1.48
CA VAL A 253 -2.05 9.69 -2.48
C VAL A 253 -1.96 11.20 -2.31
N HIS A 254 -3.10 11.88 -2.09
CA HIS A 254 -3.13 13.31 -1.83
C HIS A 254 -2.24 13.68 -0.65
N TYR A 255 -2.37 12.98 0.49
CA TYR A 255 -1.52 13.15 1.67
C TYR A 255 -0.03 13.07 1.33
N LEU A 256 0.37 12.02 0.59
CA LEU A 256 1.77 11.81 0.21
C LEU A 256 2.28 12.94 -0.69
N THR A 257 1.46 13.44 -1.61
CA THR A 257 1.80 14.57 -2.50
C THR A 257 1.78 15.94 -1.80
N GLU A 258 1.23 16.06 -0.59
CA GLU A 258 1.36 17.32 0.17
C GLU A 258 2.76 17.52 0.73
N ARG A 259 3.44 16.42 1.04
CA ARG A 259 4.82 16.44 1.55
C ARG A 259 5.86 16.65 0.44
N ASN A 260 5.46 16.43 -0.81
CA ASN A 260 6.23 16.76 -2.00
C ASN A 260 5.28 17.07 -3.16
N THR A 261 5.10 18.36 -3.46
CA THR A 261 4.18 18.83 -4.51
C THR A 261 4.60 18.43 -5.92
N HIS A 262 5.84 17.97 -6.12
CA HIS A 262 6.33 17.41 -7.37
C HIS A 262 6.16 15.90 -7.47
N ALA A 263 5.67 15.24 -6.41
CA ALA A 263 5.45 13.80 -6.43
C ALA A 263 4.37 13.42 -7.45
N GLN A 264 4.59 12.30 -8.13
CA GLN A 264 3.64 11.74 -9.08
C GLN A 264 3.18 10.36 -8.63
N PHE A 265 1.89 10.10 -8.79
CA PHE A 265 1.32 8.78 -8.61
C PHE A 265 1.17 8.10 -9.96
N TRP A 266 1.96 7.06 -10.18
CA TRP A 266 1.93 6.23 -11.37
C TRP A 266 1.07 5.00 -11.08
N THR A 267 -0.06 4.93 -11.77
CA THR A 267 -1.05 3.88 -11.51
C THR A 267 -1.55 3.26 -12.80
N THR A 268 -1.76 1.96 -12.74
CA THR A 268 -2.48 1.21 -13.78
C THR A 268 -3.78 0.68 -13.22
N TYR A 269 -4.83 0.66 -14.03
CA TYR A 269 -6.15 0.21 -13.64
C TYR A 269 -6.77 -0.62 -14.76
N GLN A 270 -7.37 -1.76 -14.43
CA GLN A 270 -8.19 -2.52 -15.37
C GLN A 270 -9.64 -2.04 -15.31
N VAL A 271 -10.17 -1.57 -16.44
CA VAL A 271 -11.58 -1.14 -16.58
C VAL A 271 -12.51 -2.33 -16.30
N ARG A 272 -13.21 -2.25 -15.16
CA ARG A 272 -14.20 -3.24 -14.70
C ARG A 272 -15.64 -2.81 -15.00
N SER A 273 -15.90 -1.51 -14.99
CA SER A 273 -17.21 -0.91 -15.27
C SER A 273 -17.04 0.45 -15.93
N ALA A 274 -17.85 0.73 -16.95
CA ALA A 274 -17.89 2.05 -17.59
C ALA A 274 -18.51 3.13 -16.69
N ASN A 275 -19.23 2.72 -15.63
CA ASN A 275 -19.88 3.64 -14.69
C ASN A 275 -18.97 4.07 -13.54
N TRP A 276 -17.80 3.44 -13.39
CA TRP A 276 -16.84 3.76 -12.34
C TRP A 276 -15.88 4.84 -12.83
N SER A 277 -15.73 5.90 -12.05
CA SER A 277 -14.84 7.00 -12.37
C SER A 277 -14.26 7.62 -11.09
N ILE A 278 -12.97 7.96 -11.14
CA ILE A 278 -12.30 8.71 -10.09
C ILE A 278 -12.27 10.22 -10.35
N GLU A 279 -12.78 10.71 -11.50
CA GLU A 279 -12.67 12.13 -11.89
C GLU A 279 -13.28 13.08 -10.84
N GLY A 280 -14.44 12.72 -10.28
CA GLY A 280 -15.07 13.48 -9.21
C GLY A 280 -14.23 13.52 -7.93
N LEU A 281 -13.54 12.42 -7.61
CA LEU A 281 -12.60 12.36 -6.50
C LEU A 281 -11.35 13.20 -6.78
N LEU A 282 -10.78 13.12 -7.98
CA LEU A 282 -9.63 13.95 -8.36
C LEU A 282 -9.98 15.44 -8.28
N TYR A 283 -11.17 15.84 -8.73
CA TYR A 283 -11.67 17.21 -8.57
C TYR A 283 -11.75 17.63 -7.10
N LYS A 284 -12.40 16.81 -6.26
CA LYS A 284 -12.56 17.01 -4.81
C LYS A 284 -11.22 17.15 -4.07
N TRP A 285 -10.21 16.39 -4.50
CA TRP A 285 -8.88 16.36 -3.88
C TRP A 285 -7.87 17.31 -4.52
N GLU A 286 -8.28 18.18 -5.44
CA GLU A 286 -7.41 19.12 -6.17
C GLU A 286 -6.27 18.41 -6.94
N MET A 287 -6.58 17.24 -7.48
CA MET A 287 -5.67 16.41 -8.26
C MET A 287 -6.08 16.38 -9.73
N GLU A 288 -5.14 16.07 -10.59
CA GLU A 288 -5.36 15.86 -12.02
C GLU A 288 -4.70 14.56 -12.46
N SER A 289 -5.30 13.90 -13.44
CA SER A 289 -4.78 12.68 -14.06
C SER A 289 -4.48 12.92 -15.53
N THR A 290 -3.32 12.45 -15.98
CA THR A 290 -2.98 12.34 -17.40
C THR A 290 -2.99 10.87 -17.79
N HIS A 291 -3.74 10.52 -18.84
CA HIS A 291 -3.70 9.18 -19.42
C HIS A 291 -2.43 9.00 -20.26
N VAL A 292 -1.73 7.89 -20.07
CA VAL A 292 -0.54 7.52 -20.83
C VAL A 292 -0.89 6.38 -21.79
N PRO A 293 -0.84 6.60 -23.12
CA PRO A 293 -1.10 5.53 -24.08
C PRO A 293 -0.11 4.37 -23.93
N LEU A 294 -0.60 3.13 -23.83
CA LEU A 294 0.24 1.93 -23.65
C LEU A 294 1.31 1.77 -24.73
N GLN A 295 1.00 2.22 -25.96
CA GLN A 295 1.92 2.18 -27.11
C GLN A 295 3.18 3.02 -26.86
N SER A 296 3.07 4.11 -26.08
CA SER A 296 4.18 5.04 -25.82
C SER A 296 5.30 4.44 -24.99
N PHE A 297 5.07 3.29 -24.33
CA PHE A 297 6.06 2.59 -23.51
C PHE A 297 6.12 1.07 -23.80
N GLU A 298 5.74 0.68 -25.03
CA GLU A 298 5.77 -0.69 -25.54
C GLU A 298 4.92 -1.72 -24.78
N ALA A 299 3.81 -1.30 -24.15
CA ALA A 299 2.96 -2.15 -23.32
C ALA A 299 1.71 -2.72 -24.04
N THR A 300 1.67 -2.71 -25.38
CA THR A 300 0.55 -3.25 -26.17
C THR A 300 0.81 -4.62 -26.78
N LYS A 301 1.93 -5.26 -26.42
CA LYS A 301 2.30 -6.59 -26.94
C LYS A 301 1.41 -7.66 -26.29
N GLU A 302 1.13 -8.73 -27.03
CA GLU A 302 0.38 -9.89 -26.52
C GLU A 302 1.09 -10.56 -25.33
N GLN A 303 2.42 -10.52 -25.33
CA GLN A 303 3.25 -10.94 -24.21
C GLN A 303 4.00 -9.73 -23.68
N LEU A 304 3.82 -9.45 -22.38
CA LEU A 304 4.52 -8.39 -21.70
C LEU A 304 5.42 -8.97 -20.62
N ALA A 305 6.64 -8.42 -20.53
CA ALA A 305 7.67 -8.87 -19.60
C ALA A 305 7.98 -10.38 -19.63
N GLY A 306 7.89 -11.03 -20.80
CA GLY A 306 8.06 -12.48 -20.93
C GLY A 306 6.95 -13.33 -20.30
N SER A 307 5.84 -12.70 -19.90
CA SER A 307 4.65 -13.38 -19.40
C SER A 307 3.59 -13.53 -20.50
N SER A 308 2.73 -14.53 -20.38
CA SER A 308 1.53 -14.67 -21.21
C SER A 308 0.38 -13.75 -20.76
N LEU A 309 0.61 -12.88 -19.77
CA LEU A 309 -0.38 -11.88 -19.36
C LEU A 309 -0.33 -10.74 -20.37
N PRO A 310 -1.43 -10.50 -21.11
CA PRO A 310 -1.44 -9.49 -22.16
C PRO A 310 -1.43 -8.08 -21.57
N GLY A 311 -0.78 -7.15 -22.30
CA GLY A 311 -1.16 -5.75 -22.23
C GLY A 311 -2.56 -5.62 -22.83
N MET A 312 -3.60 -5.64 -21.98
CA MET A 312 -4.99 -5.63 -22.45
C MET A 312 -5.45 -4.23 -22.82
N HIS A 313 -6.33 -4.12 -23.82
CA HIS A 313 -7.02 -2.88 -24.19
C HIS A 313 -7.93 -2.33 -23.08
N THR A 314 -8.22 -3.13 -22.04
CA THR A 314 -8.96 -2.72 -20.86
C THR A 314 -8.07 -2.14 -19.76
N ILE A 315 -6.74 -2.21 -19.88
CA ILE A 315 -5.82 -1.63 -18.90
C ILE A 315 -5.48 -0.20 -19.32
N GLN A 316 -5.66 0.72 -18.39
CA GLN A 316 -5.27 2.12 -18.53
C GLN A 316 -4.06 2.41 -17.66
N MET A 317 -3.17 3.27 -18.14
CA MET A 317 -2.07 3.84 -17.38
C MET A 317 -2.36 5.33 -17.14
N MET A 318 -2.25 5.76 -15.89
CA MET A 318 -2.50 7.15 -15.49
C MET A 318 -1.34 7.66 -14.65
N VAL A 319 -0.98 8.92 -14.88
CA VAL A 319 -0.11 9.69 -14.00
C VAL A 319 -0.98 10.73 -13.31
N ILE A 320 -1.09 10.62 -11.99
CA ILE A 320 -1.88 11.51 -11.14
C ILE A 320 -0.94 12.43 -10.37
N SER A 321 -1.25 13.72 -10.34
CA SER A 321 -0.47 14.72 -9.59
C SER A 321 -1.38 15.83 -9.05
N ARG A 322 -0.85 16.70 -8.19
CA ARG A 322 -1.60 17.88 -7.73
C ARG A 322 -1.78 18.87 -8.88
N LYS A 323 -2.95 19.51 -8.94
CA LYS A 323 -3.17 20.65 -9.84
C LYS A 323 -2.19 21.77 -9.48
N LYS A 324 -1.52 22.32 -10.49
CA LYS A 324 -0.72 23.53 -10.33
C LYS A 324 -1.69 24.68 -10.02
N LYS A 325 -1.45 25.37 -8.91
CA LYS A 325 -2.15 26.63 -8.57
C LYS A 325 -1.62 27.77 -9.43
#